data_AF-A0A916NJH0-F1
#
_entry.id   AF-A0A916NJH0-F1
#
_cell.length_a   1.000
_cell.length_b   1.000
_cell.length_c   1.000
_cell.angle_alpha   90.00
_cell.angle_beta   90.00
_cell.angle_gamma   90.00
#
_symmetry.space_group_name_H-M   'P 1'
#
loop_
_entity.id
_entity.type
_entity.pdbx_description
1 polymer ?
#
loop_
_entity_poly.entity_id
_entity_poly.type
_entity_poly.pdbx_seq_one_letter_code
_entity_poly.pdbx_strand_id
1 'polypeptide(L)'
;MNEARAIQWLGLICLLAGLCRMGMTPSSMIWGTDSLPELVFGFVASILMSIGTIAVFMVQSRETGIVGFITILALIIGNIATACMLWTMLQSADPALHPGGVAPAFMRMLVLIGLTGGTPVFTFLSYRANVFPRWVIALLVMMLLSMALPVEDNKYIAFFWGLAYVGMGYTIWGGRLNLSKS
;
A
#
# COMPACT_ATOMS: atom_id res chain seq x y z
N MET A 1 -5.01 16.90 -22.51
CA MET A 1 -5.59 16.37 -21.25
C MET A 1 -4.67 16.84 -20.13
N ASN A 2 -5.12 17.78 -19.28
CA ASN A 2 -4.24 18.46 -18.32
C ASN A 2 -3.68 17.47 -17.29
N GLU A 3 -2.37 17.47 -17.09
CA GLU A 3 -1.61 16.63 -16.15
C GLU A 3 -2.29 16.52 -14.77
N ALA A 4 -2.80 17.64 -14.24
CA ALA A 4 -3.54 17.69 -12.98
C ALA A 4 -4.77 16.76 -12.95
N ARG A 5 -5.48 16.61 -14.07
CA ARG A 5 -6.67 15.74 -14.16
C ARG A 5 -6.27 14.27 -14.19
N ALA A 6 -5.13 13.93 -14.80
CA ALA A 6 -4.58 12.58 -14.76
C ALA A 6 -4.16 12.20 -13.33
N ILE A 7 -3.50 13.10 -12.61
CA ILE A 7 -3.11 12.90 -11.21
C ILE A 7 -4.36 12.68 -10.32
N GLN A 8 -5.43 13.46 -10.53
CA GLN A 8 -6.69 13.28 -9.80
C GLN A 8 -7.30 11.90 -10.04
N TRP A 9 -7.37 11.44 -11.29
CA TRP A 9 -7.87 10.09 -11.60
C TRP A 9 -7.01 8.98 -10.99
N LEU A 10 -5.69 9.13 -11.01
CA LEU A 10 -4.79 8.21 -10.33
C LEU A 10 -4.95 8.27 -8.80
N GLY A 11 -5.26 9.44 -8.24
CA GLY A 11 -5.65 9.62 -6.83
C GLY A 11 -6.94 8.88 -6.49
N LEU A 12 -7.94 8.88 -7.37
CA LEU A 12 -9.15 8.09 -7.20
C LEU A 12 -8.85 6.59 -7.21
N ILE A 13 -7.96 6.13 -8.10
CA ILE A 13 -7.50 4.73 -8.10
C ILE A 13 -6.83 4.39 -6.78
N CYS A 14 -5.98 5.27 -6.24
CA CYS A 14 -5.34 5.10 -4.93
C CYS A 14 -6.37 4.99 -3.79
N LEU A 15 -7.44 5.81 -3.84
CA LEU A 15 -8.53 5.76 -2.88
C LEU A 15 -9.27 4.41 -2.94
N LEU A 16 -9.67 3.98 -4.15
CA LEU A 16 -10.33 2.70 -4.37
C LEU A 16 -9.45 1.53 -3.93
N ALA A 17 -8.14 1.61 -4.19
CA ALA A 17 -7.16 0.64 -3.74
C ALA A 17 -7.17 0.49 -2.21
N GLY A 18 -7.18 1.62 -1.50
CA GLY A 18 -7.27 1.65 -0.05
C GLY A 18 -8.56 1.02 0.48
N LEU A 19 -9.70 1.30 -0.15
CA LEU A 19 -10.98 0.69 0.21
C LEU A 19 -10.97 -0.83 -0.01
N CYS A 20 -10.45 -1.31 -1.14
CA CYS A 20 -10.29 -2.74 -1.38
C CYS A 20 -9.38 -3.39 -0.32
N ARG A 21 -8.30 -2.72 0.08
CA ARG A 21 -7.37 -3.23 1.11
C ARG A 21 -8.04 -3.31 2.48
N MET A 22 -8.82 -2.29 2.85
CA MET A 22 -9.64 -2.32 4.07
C MET A 22 -10.67 -3.44 4.04
N GLY A 23 -11.17 -3.83 2.86
CA GLY A 23 -12.11 -4.94 2.67
C GLY A 23 -11.58 -6.31 3.08
N MET A 24 -10.26 -6.50 3.14
CA MET A 24 -9.67 -7.76 3.63
C MET A 24 -10.04 -8.03 5.09
N THR A 25 -9.99 -7.02 5.96
CA THR A 25 -10.24 -7.15 7.40
C THR A 25 -11.66 -7.62 7.73
N PRO A 26 -12.76 -7.01 7.24
CA PRO A 26 -14.10 -7.53 7.48
C PRO A 26 -14.31 -8.89 6.79
N SER A 27 -13.72 -9.12 5.61
CA SER A 27 -13.81 -10.44 4.96
C SER A 27 -13.19 -11.55 5.79
N SER A 28 -12.03 -11.31 6.41
CA SER A 28 -11.37 -12.29 7.28
C SER A 28 -12.05 -12.48 8.63
N MET A 29 -12.82 -11.49 9.08
CA MET A 29 -13.66 -11.59 10.28
C MET A 29 -14.96 -12.38 10.04
N ILE A 30 -15.54 -12.28 8.84
CA ILE A 30 -16.83 -12.94 8.53
C ILE A 30 -16.61 -14.37 7.98
N TRP A 31 -15.64 -14.56 7.08
CA TRP A 31 -15.41 -15.83 6.39
C TRP A 31 -14.16 -16.58 6.85
N GLY A 32 -13.43 -16.04 7.82
CA GLY A 32 -12.18 -16.60 8.33
C GLY A 32 -10.95 -16.16 7.52
N THR A 33 -9.78 -16.39 8.11
CA THR A 33 -8.47 -16.04 7.54
C THR A 33 -8.18 -16.90 6.31
N ASP A 34 -7.55 -16.31 5.30
CA ASP A 34 -7.23 -16.90 3.99
C ASP A 34 -8.49 -17.35 3.21
N SER A 35 -9.64 -16.76 3.54
CA SER A 35 -10.87 -16.99 2.79
C SER A 35 -10.79 -16.38 1.38
N LEU A 36 -11.48 -16.99 0.42
CA LEU A 36 -11.53 -16.51 -0.96
C LEU A 36 -11.87 -15.00 -1.06
N PRO A 37 -12.87 -14.45 -0.34
CA PRO A 37 -13.16 -13.03 -0.39
C PRO A 37 -12.01 -12.15 0.10
N GLU A 38 -11.35 -12.53 1.20
CA GLU A 38 -10.19 -11.80 1.74
C GLU A 38 -9.06 -11.73 0.71
N LEU A 39 -8.71 -12.88 0.11
CA LEU A 39 -7.63 -12.96 -0.86
C LEU A 39 -7.93 -12.17 -2.14
N VAL A 40 -9.18 -12.19 -2.63
CA VAL A 40 -9.62 -11.39 -3.78
C VAL A 40 -9.52 -9.90 -3.49
N PHE A 41 -10.00 -9.45 -2.32
CA PHE A 41 -9.86 -8.05 -1.91
C PHE A 41 -8.40 -7.63 -1.84
N GLY A 42 -7.54 -8.47 -1.26
CA GLY A 42 -6.11 -8.20 -1.17
C GLY A 42 -5.41 -8.15 -2.52
N PHE A 43 -5.77 -9.05 -3.44
CA PHE A 43 -5.20 -9.11 -4.78
C PHE A 43 -5.56 -7.86 -5.60
N VAL A 44 -6.86 -7.53 -5.66
CA VAL A 44 -7.36 -6.32 -6.34
C VAL A 44 -6.74 -5.07 -5.72
N ALA A 45 -6.69 -5.00 -4.39
CA ALA A 45 -6.05 -3.90 -3.70
C ALA A 45 -4.58 -3.74 -4.12
N SER A 46 -3.79 -4.81 -4.12
CA SER A 46 -2.36 -4.74 -4.44
C SER A 46 -2.07 -4.25 -5.86
N ILE A 47 -2.91 -4.62 -6.83
CA ILE A 47 -2.84 -4.09 -8.21
C ILE A 47 -3.15 -2.60 -8.24
N LEU A 48 -4.29 -2.20 -7.66
CA LEU A 48 -4.72 -0.80 -7.64
C LEU A 48 -3.76 0.07 -6.83
N MET A 49 -3.15 -0.45 -5.76
CA MET A 49 -2.16 0.24 -4.95
C MET A 49 -0.89 0.46 -5.76
N SER A 50 -0.43 -0.53 -6.53
CA SER A 50 0.72 -0.36 -7.44
C SER A 50 0.50 0.79 -8.42
N ILE A 51 -0.68 0.87 -9.04
CA ILE A 51 -1.04 1.95 -9.98
C ILE A 51 -1.22 3.28 -9.23
N GLY A 52 -1.95 3.28 -8.12
CA GLY A 52 -2.24 4.48 -7.32
C GLY A 52 -1.00 5.11 -6.68
N THR A 53 0.03 4.32 -6.40
CA THR A 53 1.31 4.82 -5.89
C THR A 53 2.04 5.67 -6.93
N ILE A 54 1.72 5.55 -8.22
CA ILE A 54 2.21 6.49 -9.25
C ILE A 54 1.68 7.91 -8.99
N ALA A 55 0.42 8.06 -8.57
CA ALA A 55 -0.15 9.36 -8.20
C ALA A 55 0.64 9.99 -7.04
N VAL A 56 0.94 9.16 -6.03
CA VAL A 56 1.73 9.52 -4.86
C VAL A 56 3.12 10.00 -5.29
N PHE A 57 3.75 9.32 -6.27
CA PHE A 57 5.02 9.74 -6.84
C PHE A 57 4.95 11.09 -7.54
N MET A 58 3.96 11.31 -8.39
CA MET A 58 3.83 12.57 -9.12
C MET A 58 3.71 13.77 -8.18
N VAL A 59 3.07 13.57 -7.03
CA VAL A 59 2.88 14.63 -6.03
C VAL A 59 4.10 14.78 -5.12
N GLN A 60 4.73 13.67 -4.71
CA GLN A 60 5.81 13.69 -3.73
C GLN A 60 7.20 13.95 -4.35
N SER A 61 7.42 13.53 -5.59
CA SER A 61 8.72 13.62 -6.29
C SER A 61 9.24 15.05 -6.39
N ARG A 62 8.34 16.03 -6.48
CA ARG A 62 8.66 17.47 -6.52
C ARG A 62 9.39 17.94 -5.25
N GLU A 63 9.08 17.32 -4.11
CA GLU A 63 9.58 17.76 -2.80
C GLU A 63 10.66 16.85 -2.21
N THR A 64 10.77 15.60 -2.69
CA THR A 64 11.59 14.55 -2.06
C THR A 64 12.73 14.02 -2.94
N GLY A 65 12.78 14.42 -4.21
CA GLY A 65 13.86 14.10 -5.13
C GLY A 65 14.10 12.59 -5.33
N ILE A 66 15.36 12.20 -5.53
CA ILE A 66 15.76 10.82 -5.88
C ILE A 66 15.41 9.82 -4.77
N VAL A 67 15.52 10.23 -3.49
CA VAL A 67 15.21 9.33 -2.37
C VAL A 67 13.73 8.99 -2.34
N GLY A 68 12.85 9.98 -2.61
CA GLY A 68 11.41 9.74 -2.77
C GLY A 68 11.09 8.77 -3.92
N PHE A 69 11.78 8.91 -5.05
CA PHE A 69 11.64 8.00 -6.19
C PHE A 69 12.00 6.55 -5.82
N ILE A 70 13.19 6.31 -5.24
CA ILE A 70 13.64 4.97 -4.83
C ILE A 70 12.63 4.34 -3.86
N THR A 71 12.15 5.15 -2.93
CA THR A 71 11.18 4.71 -1.92
C THR A 71 9.87 4.26 -2.55
N ILE A 72 9.34 5.04 -3.50
CA ILE A 72 8.10 4.69 -4.19
C ILE A 72 8.29 3.47 -5.09
N LEU A 73 9.43 3.33 -5.75
CA LEU A 73 9.74 2.10 -6.48
C LEU A 73 9.72 0.88 -5.56
N ALA A 74 10.30 0.98 -4.36
CA ALA A 74 10.26 -0.09 -3.37
C ALA A 74 8.82 -0.43 -2.96
N LEU A 75 7.95 0.56 -2.78
CA LEU A 75 6.52 0.36 -2.49
C LEU A 75 5.79 -0.33 -3.65
N ILE A 76 6.02 0.09 -4.89
CA ILE A 76 5.41 -0.51 -6.08
C ILE A 76 5.86 -1.97 -6.21
N ILE A 77 7.15 -2.25 -6.08
CA ILE A 77 7.69 -3.61 -6.12
C ILE A 77 7.09 -4.46 -5.00
N GLY A 78 6.98 -3.93 -3.79
CA GLY A 78 6.34 -4.62 -2.66
C GLY A 78 4.87 -4.93 -2.92
N ASN A 79 4.11 -4.00 -3.51
CA ASN A 79 2.71 -4.22 -3.89
C ASN A 79 2.57 -5.28 -4.99
N ILE A 80 3.42 -5.25 -6.01
CA ILE A 80 3.43 -6.27 -7.08
C ILE A 80 3.76 -7.65 -6.50
N ALA A 81 4.78 -7.74 -5.65
CA ALA A 81 5.14 -9.00 -4.98
C ALA A 81 3.99 -9.52 -4.10
N THR A 82 3.29 -8.62 -3.41
CA THR A 82 2.08 -8.96 -2.63
C THR A 82 0.97 -9.51 -3.52
N ALA A 83 0.72 -8.88 -4.69
CA ALA A 83 -0.25 -9.37 -5.66
C ALA A 83 0.10 -10.77 -6.16
N CYS A 84 1.37 -11.03 -6.49
CA CYS A 84 1.84 -12.35 -6.90
C CYS A 84 1.61 -13.40 -5.80
N MET A 85 1.93 -13.08 -4.55
CA MET A 85 1.73 -14.00 -3.42
C MET A 85 0.25 -14.34 -3.19
N LEU A 86 -0.62 -13.32 -3.21
CA LEU A 86 -2.06 -13.52 -3.03
C LEU A 86 -2.66 -14.30 -4.20
N TRP A 87 -2.17 -14.09 -5.43
CA TRP A 87 -2.56 -14.90 -6.58
C TRP A 87 -2.18 -16.38 -6.41
N THR A 88 -0.97 -16.66 -5.93
CA THR A 88 -0.53 -18.03 -5.63
C THR A 88 -1.44 -18.69 -4.58
N MET A 89 -1.83 -17.95 -3.53
CA MET A 89 -2.76 -18.45 -2.51
C MET A 89 -4.16 -18.71 -3.08
N LEU A 90 -4.68 -17.82 -3.94
CA LEU A 90 -5.98 -18.00 -4.60
C LEU A 90 -6.05 -19.28 -5.43
N GLN A 91 -4.95 -19.64 -6.09
CA GLN A 91 -4.87 -20.85 -6.92
C GLN A 91 -4.73 -22.14 -6.08
N SER A 92 -4.80 -22.04 -4.74
CA SER A 92 -4.55 -23.16 -3.82
C SER A 92 -3.24 -23.87 -4.14
N ALA A 93 -2.25 -23.14 -4.66
CA ALA A 93 -0.93 -23.68 -4.91
C ALA A 93 -0.33 -23.98 -3.53
N ASP A 94 -0.34 -25.25 -3.16
CA ASP A 94 -0.01 -25.70 -1.82
C ASP A 94 1.40 -25.20 -1.43
N PRO A 95 1.52 -24.30 -0.43
CA PRO A 95 2.81 -23.88 0.07
C PRO A 95 3.66 -25.06 0.57
N ALA A 96 3.02 -26.18 0.94
CA ALA A 96 3.66 -27.40 1.40
C ALA A 96 4.28 -28.24 0.27
N LEU A 97 3.95 -27.99 -1.00
CA LEU A 97 4.57 -28.67 -2.15
C LEU A 97 5.98 -28.12 -2.45
N HIS A 98 6.29 -26.86 -2.09
CA HIS A 98 7.63 -26.27 -2.21
C HIS A 98 8.00 -25.30 -1.06
N PRO A 99 8.09 -25.79 0.19
CA PRO A 99 8.31 -24.95 1.38
C PRO A 99 9.69 -24.28 1.44
N GLY A 100 10.62 -24.65 0.55
CA GLY A 100 11.97 -24.08 0.43
C GLY A 100 12.26 -23.44 -0.94
N GLY A 101 11.23 -23.16 -1.75
CA GLY A 101 11.44 -22.55 -3.07
C GLY A 101 12.07 -21.16 -2.97
N VAL A 102 13.12 -20.91 -3.76
CA VAL A 102 13.79 -19.60 -3.85
C VAL A 102 12.80 -18.50 -4.26
N ALA A 103 11.80 -18.83 -5.09
CA ALA A 103 10.82 -17.87 -5.57
C ALA A 103 9.87 -17.32 -4.46
N PRO A 104 9.19 -18.13 -3.64
CA PRO A 104 8.43 -17.63 -2.49
C PRO A 104 9.26 -16.84 -1.49
N ALA A 105 10.50 -17.26 -1.22
CA ALA A 105 11.42 -16.54 -0.33
C ALA A 105 11.78 -15.16 -0.88
N PHE A 106 12.09 -15.09 -2.18
CA PHE A 106 12.37 -13.83 -2.87
C PHE A 106 11.17 -12.89 -2.87
N MET A 107 9.96 -13.40 -3.12
CA MET A 107 8.74 -12.59 -3.05
C MET A 107 8.49 -12.02 -1.65
N ARG A 108 8.65 -12.84 -0.60
CA ARG A 108 8.55 -12.37 0.79
C ARG A 108 9.58 -11.29 1.11
N MET A 109 10.81 -11.44 0.62
CA MET A 109 11.85 -10.43 0.78
C MET A 109 11.47 -9.11 0.10
N LEU A 110 10.92 -9.14 -1.12
CA LEU A 110 10.46 -7.94 -1.82
C LEU A 110 9.30 -7.24 -1.08
N VAL A 111 8.34 -8.01 -0.56
CA VAL A 111 7.26 -7.46 0.28
C VAL A 111 7.84 -6.78 1.51
N LEU A 112 8.77 -7.43 2.22
CA LEU A 112 9.44 -6.84 3.38
C LEU A 112 10.19 -5.56 3.01
N ILE A 113 10.96 -5.55 1.93
CA ILE A 113 11.68 -4.35 1.47
C ILE A 113 10.71 -3.19 1.23
N GLY A 114 9.57 -3.42 0.57
CA GLY A 114 8.56 -2.37 0.37
C GLY A 114 7.93 -1.92 1.69
N LEU A 115 7.57 -2.86 2.56
CA LEU A 115 6.71 -2.61 3.71
C LEU A 115 7.49 -2.14 4.95
N THR A 116 8.65 -2.72 5.24
CA THR A 116 9.51 -2.35 6.39
C THR A 116 10.68 -1.46 6.01
N GLY A 117 11.06 -1.38 4.73
CA GLY A 117 12.07 -0.44 4.24
C GLY A 117 11.42 0.81 3.62
N GLY A 118 10.67 0.60 2.54
CA GLY A 118 10.04 1.67 1.76
C GLY A 118 9.05 2.49 2.57
N THR A 119 8.16 1.86 3.33
CA THR A 119 7.09 2.59 4.05
C THR A 119 7.62 3.53 5.14
N PRO A 120 8.56 3.14 6.02
CA PRO A 120 9.14 4.07 6.99
C PRO A 120 9.85 5.26 6.34
N VAL A 121 10.66 5.01 5.31
CA VAL A 121 11.35 6.08 4.57
C VAL A 121 10.33 6.99 3.91
N PHE A 122 9.28 6.44 3.29
CA PHE A 122 8.19 7.20 2.67
C PHE A 122 7.46 8.07 3.67
N THR A 123 7.18 7.52 4.86
CA THR A 123 6.49 8.21 5.94
C THR A 123 7.33 9.38 6.45
N PHE A 124 8.62 9.16 6.67
CA PHE A 124 9.56 10.19 7.10
C PHE A 124 9.71 11.30 6.04
N LEU A 125 9.88 10.95 4.76
CA LEU A 125 9.98 11.91 3.67
C LEU A 125 8.69 12.71 3.49
N SER A 126 7.53 12.05 3.56
CA SER A 126 6.21 12.71 3.51
C SER A 126 6.02 13.69 4.67
N TYR A 127 6.51 13.34 5.85
CA TYR A 127 6.48 14.21 7.03
C TYR A 127 7.36 15.43 6.87
N ARG A 128 8.61 15.22 6.45
CA ARG A 128 9.57 16.32 6.25
C ARG A 128 9.13 17.26 5.14
N ALA A 129 8.64 16.72 4.03
CA ALA A 129 8.19 17.48 2.88
C ALA A 129 6.80 18.11 3.09
N ASN A 130 6.09 17.73 4.15
CA ASN A 130 4.74 18.20 4.49
C ASN A 130 3.75 18.14 3.30
N VAL A 131 3.91 17.17 2.41
CA VAL A 131 3.08 17.02 1.18
C VAL A 131 1.65 16.62 1.53
N PHE A 132 1.52 15.70 2.47
CA PHE A 132 0.25 15.18 2.96
C PHE A 132 -0.10 15.78 4.32
N PRO A 133 -1.40 15.92 4.64
CA PRO A 133 -1.84 16.22 5.99
C PRO A 133 -1.28 15.21 7.01
N ARG A 134 -0.94 15.69 8.21
CA ARG A 134 -0.28 14.88 9.25
C ARG A 134 -1.07 13.64 9.68
N TRP A 135 -2.39 13.64 9.54
CA TRP A 135 -3.21 12.47 9.85
C TRP A 135 -2.93 11.29 8.90
N VAL A 136 -2.60 11.54 7.62
CA VAL A 136 -2.22 10.47 6.66
C VAL A 136 -0.91 9.81 7.12
N ILE A 137 0.02 10.61 7.61
CA ILE A 137 1.31 10.17 8.14
C ILE A 137 1.09 9.35 9.42
N ALA A 138 0.21 9.82 10.30
CA ALA A 138 -0.17 9.06 11.49
C ALA A 138 -0.74 7.69 11.12
N LEU A 139 -1.57 7.58 10.07
CA LEU A 139 -2.09 6.29 9.59
C LEU A 139 -0.99 5.34 9.10
N LEU A 140 0.03 5.84 8.40
CA LEU A 140 1.18 5.04 7.98
C LEU A 140 2.01 4.56 9.17
N VAL A 141 2.18 5.40 10.20
CA VAL A 141 2.83 5.00 11.45
C VAL A 141 2.01 3.95 12.17
N MET A 142 0.68 4.14 12.27
CA MET A 142 -0.23 3.15 12.88
C MET A 142 -0.20 1.81 12.15
N MET A 143 -0.08 1.83 10.82
CA MET A 143 0.12 0.61 10.02
C MET A 143 1.39 -0.13 10.46
N LEU A 144 2.52 0.56 10.60
CA LEU A 144 3.78 -0.05 11.03
C LEU A 144 3.70 -0.57 12.47
N LEU A 145 3.10 0.20 13.39
CA LEU A 145 2.91 -0.22 14.77
C LEU A 145 1.98 -1.43 14.89
N SER A 146 0.98 -1.54 14.01
CA SER A 146 0.06 -2.68 14.00
C SER A 146 0.76 -4.01 13.66
N MET A 147 1.95 -3.98 13.04
CA MET A 147 2.76 -5.18 12.80
C MET A 147 3.41 -5.73 14.08
N ALA A 148 3.58 -4.89 15.10
CA ALA A 148 4.16 -5.28 16.38
C ALA A 148 3.10 -5.76 17.39
N LEU A 149 1.81 -5.64 17.05
CA LEU A 149 0.73 -6.09 17.92
C LEU A 149 0.57 -7.61 17.80
N PRO A 150 0.58 -8.36 18.92
CA PRO A 150 0.38 -9.81 18.92
C PRO A 150 -1.11 -10.16 18.79
N VAL A 151 -1.75 -9.73 17.70
CA VAL A 151 -3.13 -10.06 17.37
C VAL A 151 -3.13 -11.09 16.24
N GLU A 152 -3.99 -12.12 16.34
CA GLU A 152 -4.12 -13.16 15.32
C GLU A 152 -4.22 -12.57 13.91
N ASP A 153 -3.38 -13.12 13.01
CA ASP A 153 -3.28 -12.84 11.58
C ASP A 153 -3.00 -11.39 11.18
N ASN A 154 -2.60 -10.52 12.10
CA ASN A 154 -2.26 -9.13 11.82
C ASN A 154 -3.35 -8.37 11.02
N LYS A 155 -4.63 -8.69 11.27
CA LYS A 155 -5.80 -8.19 10.51
C LYS A 155 -5.90 -6.65 10.47
N TYR A 156 -5.29 -5.97 11.45
CA TYR A 156 -5.23 -4.52 11.54
C TYR A 156 -4.23 -3.87 10.58
N ILE A 157 -3.18 -4.59 10.12
CA ILE A 157 -2.24 -4.05 9.13
C ILE A 157 -2.99 -3.73 7.85
N ALA A 158 -3.80 -4.66 7.34
CA ALA A 158 -4.56 -4.46 6.10
C ALA A 158 -5.51 -3.27 6.22
N PHE A 159 -6.15 -3.10 7.37
CA PHE A 159 -7.02 -1.96 7.66
C PHE A 159 -6.28 -0.63 7.64
N PHE A 160 -5.23 -0.47 8.45
CA PHE A 160 -4.49 0.79 8.53
C PHE A 160 -3.73 1.11 7.25
N TRP A 161 -3.22 0.09 6.56
CA TRP A 161 -2.58 0.24 5.26
C TRP A 161 -3.58 0.75 4.23
N GLY A 162 -4.77 0.14 4.18
CA GLY A 162 -5.84 0.60 3.31
C GLY A 162 -6.30 2.01 3.65
N LEU A 163 -6.48 2.32 4.94
CA LEU A 163 -6.90 3.65 5.40
C LEU A 163 -5.87 4.74 5.06
N ALA A 164 -4.58 4.43 5.13
CA ALA A 164 -3.52 5.33 4.69
C ALA A 164 -3.61 5.62 3.18
N TYR A 165 -3.88 4.61 2.35
CA TYR A 165 -4.09 4.77 0.91
C TYR A 165 -5.38 5.51 0.58
N VAL A 166 -6.47 5.29 1.33
CA VAL A 166 -7.69 6.11 1.25
C VAL A 166 -7.35 7.57 1.52
N GLY A 167 -6.54 7.84 2.55
CA GLY A 167 -6.18 9.20 2.90
C GLY A 167 -5.28 9.89 1.87
N MET A 168 -4.29 9.18 1.33
CA MET A 168 -3.47 9.67 0.22
C MET A 168 -4.33 9.90 -1.03
N GLY A 169 -5.17 8.94 -1.41
CA GLY A 169 -6.04 9.07 -2.57
C GLY A 169 -7.05 10.22 -2.45
N TYR A 170 -7.68 10.37 -1.28
CA TYR A 170 -8.61 11.45 -0.98
C TYR A 170 -7.96 12.84 -1.05
N THR A 171 -6.75 12.98 -0.51
CA THR A 171 -6.03 14.26 -0.51
C THR A 171 -5.57 14.63 -1.91
N ILE A 172 -5.11 13.67 -2.71
CA ILE A 172 -4.73 13.87 -4.12
C ILE A 172 -5.95 14.21 -4.99
N TRP A 173 -7.00 13.39 -4.91
CA TRP A 173 -8.21 13.56 -5.72
C TRP A 173 -8.97 14.84 -5.36
N GLY A 174 -9.10 15.13 -4.07
CA GLY A 174 -9.79 16.32 -3.55
C GLY A 174 -8.98 17.61 -3.61
N GLY A 175 -7.72 17.58 -4.10
CA GLY A 175 -6.86 18.75 -4.16
C GLY A 175 -6.50 19.34 -2.79
N ARG A 176 -6.51 18.52 -1.74
CA ARG A 176 -6.25 18.92 -0.34
C ARG A 176 -4.80 18.66 0.09
N LEU A 177 -3.88 18.75 -0.86
CA LEU A 177 -2.45 18.63 -0.61
C LEU A 177 -1.92 19.93 -0.01
N ASN A 178 -0.97 19.82 0.92
CA ASN A 178 -0.28 20.96 1.51
C ASN A 178 0.85 21.40 0.57
N LEU A 179 0.52 21.74 -0.67
CA LEU A 179 1.52 22.19 -1.64
C LEU A 179 2.07 23.55 -1.20
N SER A 180 3.39 23.68 -1.12
CA SER A 180 4.04 24.99 -1.04
C SER A 180 3.62 25.79 -2.28
N LYS A 181 3.10 27.00 -2.08
CA LYS A 181 2.89 27.93 -3.21
C LYS A 181 4.25 28.16 -3.86
N SER A 182 4.43 27.68 -5.09
CA SER A 182 5.42 28.25 -6.00
C SER A 182 4.85 29.49 -6.66
#